data_AF-A0A182KHB6-F1
#
_entry.id   AF-A0A182KHB6-F1
#
_cell.length_a   1.000
_cell.length_b   1.000
_cell.length_c   1.000
_cell.angle_alpha   90.00
_cell.angle_beta   90.00
_cell.angle_gamma   90.00
#
_symmetry.space_group_name_H-M   'P 1'
#
loop_
_entity.id
_entity.type
_entity.pdbx_description
1 polymer ?
#
loop_
_entity_poly.entity_id
_entity_poly.type
_entity_poly.pdbx_seq_one_letter_code
_entity_poly.pdbx_strand_id
1 'polypeptide(L)'
;MYDILVVNKNYDAEGPDSISVRIGDLVEVLDMGDSPLNAAKKPKLDPQLNIGQSEDRLDSSASRHKLAVKPKKNHQSSSHRRSVSPQPPYQPKPNEKWKVRIFDGDDNAKAGWIPVSVLDINHTEQAVFGEKSNDASYRREAVVRELVETEEEFAKDLQQVVDNYLKYIDNKDNKVPRVVRDHKDDIFNNFKQIADFHNTVLIEGVKYYANNPKMIGKTFLRLERDFDKHVKYCRDAPVAQEFLASNDEIRDFFM
;
A
#
# COMPACT_ATOMS: atom_id res chain seq x y z
N MET A 1 -4.38 -12.97 -3.74
CA MET A 1 -3.52 -12.91 -2.56
C MET A 1 -2.34 -13.83 -2.82
N TYR A 2 -1.38 -13.35 -3.62
CA TYR A 2 0.00 -13.85 -3.78
C TYR A 2 0.75 -12.75 -4.54
N ASP A 3 1.15 -11.70 -3.84
CA ASP A 3 1.80 -10.56 -4.50
C ASP A 3 3.32 -10.72 -4.49
N ILE A 4 3.88 -11.46 -3.52
CA ILE A 4 5.30 -11.85 -3.46
C ILE A 4 5.38 -13.38 -3.33
N LEU A 5 6.28 -14.00 -4.08
CA LEU A 5 6.57 -15.44 -4.11
C LEU A 5 8.07 -15.69 -3.98
N VAL A 6 8.44 -16.92 -3.60
CA VAL A 6 9.85 -17.32 -3.51
C VAL A 6 10.20 -18.29 -4.62
N VAL A 7 11.38 -18.12 -5.19
CA VAL A 7 11.92 -19.00 -6.22
C VAL A 7 12.50 -20.26 -5.57
N ASN A 8 12.02 -21.45 -5.97
CA ASN A 8 12.50 -22.74 -5.44
C ASN A 8 13.35 -23.53 -6.43
N LYS A 9 13.55 -23.04 -7.66
CA LYS A 9 14.44 -23.61 -8.67
C LYS A 9 15.22 -22.52 -9.39
N ASN A 10 16.46 -22.78 -9.78
CA ASN A 10 17.17 -21.86 -10.65
C ASN A 10 16.52 -21.87 -12.04
N TYR A 11 16.40 -20.68 -12.64
CA TYR A 11 15.96 -20.52 -14.02
C TYR A 11 16.87 -19.51 -14.70
N ASP A 12 17.33 -19.85 -15.89
CA ASP A 12 18.09 -18.94 -16.75
C ASP A 12 17.17 -18.45 -17.86
N ALA A 13 17.22 -17.15 -18.14
CA ALA A 13 16.41 -16.50 -19.16
C ALA A 13 16.62 -17.15 -20.55
N GLU A 14 15.53 -17.60 -21.17
CA GLU A 14 15.51 -18.24 -22.49
C GLU A 14 15.19 -17.26 -23.64
N GLY A 15 15.00 -15.97 -23.34
CA GLY A 15 14.66 -14.94 -24.32
C GLY A 15 14.59 -13.52 -23.75
N PRO A 16 14.37 -12.50 -24.62
CA PRO A 16 14.41 -11.09 -24.23
C PRO A 16 13.34 -10.68 -23.21
N ASP A 17 12.24 -11.44 -23.16
CA ASP A 17 11.12 -11.18 -22.23
C ASP A 17 11.20 -12.02 -20.95
N SER A 18 12.25 -12.81 -20.74
CA SER A 18 12.43 -13.66 -19.57
C SER A 18 13.51 -13.12 -18.64
N ILE A 19 13.43 -13.48 -17.36
CA ILE A 19 14.40 -13.06 -16.34
C ILE A 19 15.03 -14.29 -15.68
N SER A 20 16.35 -14.24 -15.46
CA SER A 20 17.05 -15.28 -14.70
C SER A 20 16.79 -15.08 -13.21
N VAL A 21 16.45 -16.16 -12.52
CA VAL A 21 16.22 -16.18 -11.07
C VAL A 21 17.00 -17.32 -10.41
N ARG A 22 17.29 -17.17 -9.12
CA ARG A 22 18.00 -18.13 -8.30
C ARG A 22 17.14 -18.57 -7.12
N ILE A 23 17.40 -19.78 -6.64
CA ILE A 23 16.71 -20.32 -5.45
C ILE A 23 16.89 -19.35 -4.29
N GLY A 24 15.78 -18.97 -3.65
CA GLY A 24 15.74 -18.02 -2.54
C GLY A 24 15.37 -16.60 -2.94
N ASP A 25 15.39 -16.25 -4.24
CA ASP A 25 14.98 -14.92 -4.69
C ASP A 25 13.50 -14.68 -4.35
N LEU A 26 13.20 -13.49 -3.83
CA LEU A 26 11.84 -12.98 -3.65
C LEU A 26 11.40 -12.28 -4.93
N VAL A 27 10.23 -12.63 -5.45
CA VAL A 27 9.70 -12.06 -6.68
C VAL A 27 8.26 -11.59 -6.52
N GLU A 28 7.98 -10.39 -6.99
CA GLU A 28 6.64 -9.82 -7.06
C GLU A 28 5.92 -10.32 -8.33
N VAL A 29 4.67 -10.79 -8.20
CA VAL A 29 3.87 -11.26 -9.35
C VAL A 29 3.12 -10.09 -9.98
N LEU A 30 3.51 -9.72 -11.20
CA LEU A 30 2.90 -8.62 -11.94
C LEU A 30 1.75 -9.08 -12.84
N ASP A 31 1.88 -10.25 -13.48
CA ASP A 31 0.87 -10.81 -14.37
C ASP A 31 0.88 -12.34 -14.34
N MET A 32 -0.31 -12.95 -14.29
CA MET A 32 -0.50 -14.40 -14.30
C MET A 32 -0.91 -14.95 -15.68
N GLY A 33 -0.94 -14.11 -16.73
CA GLY A 33 -1.36 -14.50 -18.08
C GLY A 33 -2.82 -14.99 -18.14
N ASP A 34 -3.14 -15.97 -18.99
CA ASP A 34 -4.49 -16.56 -19.14
C ASP A 34 -4.86 -17.62 -18.07
N SER A 35 -4.26 -17.53 -16.87
CA SER A 35 -4.56 -18.48 -15.78
C SER A 35 -6.03 -18.38 -15.33
N PRO A 36 -6.72 -19.49 -15.00
CA PRO A 36 -8.11 -19.46 -14.50
C PRO A 36 -8.27 -18.65 -13.20
N LEU A 37 -7.17 -18.41 -12.47
CA LEU A 37 -7.12 -17.49 -11.33
C LEU A 37 -7.31 -16.01 -11.74
N ASN A 38 -6.96 -15.64 -12.98
CA ASN A 38 -7.12 -14.30 -13.53
C ASN A 38 -8.59 -14.03 -13.93
N ALA A 39 -9.34 -15.07 -14.32
CA ALA A 39 -10.78 -14.97 -14.61
C ALA A 39 -11.63 -14.62 -13.36
N ALA A 40 -11.14 -14.96 -12.16
CA ALA A 40 -11.78 -14.58 -10.90
C ALA A 40 -11.52 -13.11 -10.49
N LYS A 41 -10.60 -12.40 -11.17
CA LYS A 41 -10.29 -10.98 -10.95
C LYS A 41 -11.01 -10.02 -11.91
N LYS A 42 -11.61 -10.51 -13.01
CA LYS A 42 -12.49 -9.66 -13.83
C LYS A 42 -13.86 -9.56 -13.14
N PRO A 43 -14.30 -8.36 -12.71
CA PRO A 43 -15.69 -8.21 -12.33
C PRO A 43 -16.54 -8.54 -13.57
N LYS A 44 -17.38 -9.58 -13.47
CA LYS A 44 -18.48 -9.78 -14.45
C LYS A 44 -19.45 -8.62 -14.25
N LEU A 45 -19.20 -7.53 -14.96
CA LEU A 45 -20.16 -6.43 -15.09
C LEU A 45 -21.34 -6.90 -15.95
N ASP A 46 -22.53 -6.56 -15.49
CA ASP A 46 -23.81 -6.88 -16.11
C ASP A 46 -23.89 -6.31 -17.54
N PRO A 47 -24.27 -7.09 -18.57
CA PRO A 47 -24.37 -6.62 -19.95
C PRO A 47 -25.34 -5.45 -20.18
N GLN A 48 -26.16 -5.08 -19.19
CA GLN A 48 -27.07 -3.93 -19.26
C GLN A 48 -26.41 -2.57 -18.94
N LEU A 49 -25.12 -2.53 -18.56
CA LEU A 49 -24.40 -1.29 -18.22
C LEU A 49 -23.40 -0.83 -19.27
N ASN A 50 -23.48 -1.34 -20.52
CA ASN A 50 -22.67 -0.83 -21.61
C ASN A 50 -23.22 0.51 -22.12
N ILE A 51 -22.96 1.59 -21.39
CA ILE A 51 -23.08 2.94 -21.93
C ILE A 51 -21.79 3.19 -22.70
N GLY A 52 -21.96 3.27 -24.03
CA GLY A 52 -20.89 3.53 -24.97
C GLY A 52 -20.11 4.80 -24.63
N GLN A 53 -18.89 4.83 -25.14
CA GLN A 53 -18.01 5.99 -25.16
C GLN A 53 -18.78 7.25 -25.56
N SER A 54 -18.86 8.21 -24.64
CA SER A 54 -19.08 9.61 -24.98
C SER A 54 -18.39 10.45 -23.92
N GLU A 55 -17.34 11.15 -24.37
CA GLU A 55 -16.75 12.28 -23.68
C GLU A 55 -17.84 13.30 -23.36
N ASP A 56 -17.98 13.69 -22.09
CA ASP A 56 -18.37 15.05 -21.72
C ASP A 56 -18.04 15.28 -20.24
N ARG A 57 -17.25 16.32 -19.99
CA ARG A 57 -17.00 16.88 -18.66
C ARG A 57 -18.13 17.84 -18.28
N LEU A 58 -18.12 18.23 -16.99
CA LEU A 58 -18.84 19.33 -16.32
C LEU A 58 -20.15 18.88 -15.63
N ASP A 59 -20.54 19.34 -14.43
CA ASP A 59 -20.05 20.42 -13.56
C ASP A 59 -20.47 20.14 -12.09
N SER A 60 -19.75 20.79 -11.17
CA SER A 60 -20.09 20.97 -9.77
C SER A 60 -21.45 21.65 -9.58
N SER A 61 -22.34 21.01 -8.83
CA SER A 61 -23.22 21.69 -7.86
C SER A 61 -24.08 20.69 -7.10
N ALA A 62 -24.38 21.04 -5.85
CA ALA A 62 -25.37 20.41 -4.99
C ALA A 62 -24.94 19.13 -4.22
N SER A 63 -23.93 19.31 -3.38
CA SER A 63 -24.07 18.99 -1.96
C SER A 63 -25.42 19.49 -1.44
N ARG A 64 -26.32 18.59 -1.01
CA ARG A 64 -27.25 18.75 0.13
C ARG A 64 -28.26 17.59 0.17
N HIS A 65 -28.06 16.65 1.09
CA HIS A 65 -28.93 16.52 2.27
C HIS A 65 -28.47 15.35 3.13
N LYS A 66 -28.20 15.66 4.41
CA LYS A 66 -28.13 14.66 5.48
C LYS A 66 -29.48 13.94 5.56
N LEU A 67 -29.51 12.71 5.08
CA LEU A 67 -30.47 11.71 5.52
C LEU A 67 -29.66 10.59 6.17
N ALA A 68 -29.93 10.36 7.45
CA ALA A 68 -29.44 9.23 8.18
C ALA A 68 -30.00 7.94 7.55
N VAL A 69 -29.33 7.44 6.52
CA VAL A 69 -29.54 6.07 6.05
C VAL A 69 -28.70 5.19 6.95
N LYS A 70 -29.35 4.70 8.01
CA LYS A 70 -28.90 3.52 8.75
C LYS A 70 -28.45 2.49 7.70
N PRO A 71 -27.17 2.07 7.66
CA PRO A 71 -26.78 1.07 6.68
C PRO A 71 -27.67 -0.15 6.93
N LYS A 72 -28.49 -0.53 5.93
CA LYS A 72 -29.23 -1.79 5.99
C LYS A 72 -28.18 -2.87 6.19
N LYS A 73 -28.22 -3.53 7.34
CA LYS A 73 -27.42 -4.72 7.65
C LYS A 73 -27.75 -5.80 6.61
N ASN A 74 -27.00 -5.83 5.52
CA ASN A 74 -26.86 -7.00 4.66
C ASN A 74 -25.62 -7.82 5.07
N HIS A 75 -25.36 -7.90 6.37
CA HIS A 75 -24.54 -8.99 6.89
C HIS A 75 -25.46 -10.20 7.00
N GLN A 76 -25.30 -11.17 6.09
CA GLN A 76 -25.48 -12.54 6.53
C GLN A 76 -24.62 -12.70 7.79
N SER A 77 -25.26 -13.04 8.90
CA SER A 77 -24.61 -13.35 10.16
C SER A 77 -23.43 -14.28 9.90
N SER A 78 -22.20 -13.80 10.08
CA SER A 78 -20.99 -14.64 10.02
C SER A 78 -20.83 -15.47 11.30
N SER A 79 -21.94 -16.04 11.80
CA SER A 79 -21.94 -17.07 12.83
C SER A 79 -21.61 -18.46 12.26
N HIS A 80 -21.05 -18.53 11.05
CA HIS A 80 -20.34 -19.70 10.58
C HIS A 80 -18.88 -19.32 10.52
N ARG A 81 -18.12 -19.82 11.51
CA ARG A 81 -16.72 -20.15 11.32
C ARG A 81 -16.63 -20.79 9.95
N ARG A 82 -16.12 -20.08 8.95
CA ARG A 82 -15.71 -20.72 7.72
C ARG A 82 -14.54 -21.57 8.18
N SER A 83 -14.80 -22.85 8.45
CA SER A 83 -13.75 -23.86 8.39
C SER A 83 -13.13 -23.62 7.02
N VAL A 84 -11.93 -23.05 6.99
CA VAL A 84 -11.13 -23.04 5.78
C VAL A 84 -10.85 -24.51 5.53
N SER A 85 -11.71 -25.16 4.75
CA SER A 85 -11.36 -26.44 4.15
C SER A 85 -10.06 -26.17 3.40
N PRO A 86 -8.99 -26.93 3.64
CA PRO A 86 -7.72 -26.73 2.95
C PRO A 86 -8.01 -26.70 1.45
N GLN A 87 -7.76 -25.56 0.80
CA GLN A 87 -7.74 -25.53 -0.66
C GLN A 87 -6.64 -26.51 -1.07
N PRO A 88 -6.89 -27.41 -2.04
CA PRO A 88 -5.84 -28.29 -2.53
C PRO A 88 -4.67 -27.44 -3.03
N PRO A 89 -3.41 -27.87 -2.83
CA PRO A 89 -2.24 -27.16 -3.33
C PRO A 89 -2.41 -26.80 -4.80
N TYR A 90 -2.07 -25.57 -5.17
CA TYR A 90 -2.12 -25.17 -6.57
C TYR A 90 -1.14 -26.04 -7.36
N GLN A 91 -1.64 -26.71 -8.40
CA GLN A 91 -0.82 -27.50 -9.31
C GLN A 91 -0.59 -26.67 -10.58
N PRO A 92 0.64 -26.20 -10.84
CA PRO A 92 0.95 -25.44 -12.04
C PRO A 92 0.63 -26.26 -13.28
N LYS A 93 0.01 -25.64 -14.29
CA LYS A 93 -0.14 -26.29 -15.60
C LYS A 93 1.22 -26.41 -16.27
N PRO A 94 1.46 -27.46 -17.08
CA PRO A 94 2.67 -27.53 -17.89
C PRO A 94 2.75 -26.29 -18.80
N ASN A 95 3.91 -25.63 -18.79
CA ASN A 95 4.22 -24.40 -19.54
C ASN A 95 3.49 -23.11 -19.09
N GLU A 96 2.85 -23.10 -17.92
CA GLU A 96 2.36 -21.85 -17.34
C GLU A 96 3.54 -20.94 -16.99
N LYS A 97 3.52 -19.69 -17.47
CA LYS A 97 4.51 -18.66 -17.15
C LYS A 97 3.82 -17.46 -16.52
N TRP A 98 4.40 -16.89 -15.47
CA TRP A 98 3.96 -15.65 -14.87
C TRP A 98 5.03 -14.58 -15.05
N LYS A 99 4.60 -13.33 -15.19
CA LYS A 99 5.48 -12.17 -15.25
C LYS A 99 5.78 -11.73 -13.82
N VAL A 100 7.06 -11.70 -13.49
CA VAL A 100 7.52 -11.34 -12.16
C VAL A 100 8.59 -10.26 -12.21
N ARG A 101 8.80 -9.58 -11.08
CA ARG A 101 9.90 -8.65 -10.83
C ARG A 101 10.66 -9.11 -9.59
N ILE A 102 12.00 -9.12 -9.63
CA ILE A 102 12.80 -9.46 -8.46
C ILE A 102 12.73 -8.31 -7.45
N PHE A 103 12.51 -8.65 -6.18
CA PHE A 103 12.45 -7.70 -5.08
C PHE A 103 13.88 -7.44 -4.57
N ASP A 104 14.49 -6.33 -5.02
CA ASP A 104 15.88 -5.96 -4.66
C ASP A 104 15.98 -4.52 -4.09
N GLY A 105 14.85 -3.91 -3.72
CA GLY A 105 14.81 -2.56 -3.13
C GLY A 105 15.06 -1.39 -4.10
N ASP A 106 15.22 -1.66 -5.40
CA ASP A 106 15.35 -0.66 -6.46
C ASP A 106 14.12 -0.69 -7.38
N ASP A 107 13.46 0.46 -7.57
CA ASP A 107 12.27 0.62 -8.42
C ASP A 107 12.54 0.31 -9.91
N ASN A 108 13.81 0.23 -10.32
CA ASN A 108 14.23 -0.16 -11.67
C ASN A 108 14.47 -1.68 -11.86
N ALA A 109 14.03 -2.52 -10.92
CA ALA A 109 14.18 -3.97 -11.03
C ALA A 109 13.56 -4.52 -12.33
N LYS A 110 14.37 -5.24 -13.10
CA LYS A 110 13.97 -5.87 -14.37
C LYS A 110 12.82 -6.85 -14.11
N ALA A 111 11.79 -6.78 -14.95
CA ALA A 111 10.66 -7.72 -14.93
C ALA A 111 10.75 -8.66 -16.14
N GLY A 112 10.34 -9.91 -15.95
CA GLY A 112 10.35 -10.91 -17.01
C GLY A 112 9.45 -12.10 -16.71
N TRP A 113 9.17 -12.90 -17.73
CA TRP A 113 8.40 -14.12 -17.64
C TRP A 113 9.25 -15.27 -17.14
N ILE A 114 8.74 -16.00 -16.15
CA ILE A 114 9.34 -17.23 -15.65
C ILE A 114 8.30 -18.35 -15.56
N PRO A 115 8.70 -19.63 -15.72
CA PRO A 115 7.81 -20.76 -15.49
C PRO A 115 7.27 -20.78 -14.06
N VAL A 116 5.97 -20.99 -13.90
CA VAL A 116 5.30 -21.09 -12.59
C VAL A 116 5.84 -22.26 -11.77
N SER A 117 6.37 -23.29 -12.43
CA SER A 117 7.03 -24.45 -11.80
C SER A 117 8.35 -24.13 -11.06
N VAL A 118 8.88 -22.92 -11.24
CA VAL A 118 10.07 -22.38 -10.56
C VAL A 118 9.68 -21.61 -9.29
N LEU A 119 8.40 -21.32 -9.11
CA LEU A 119 7.86 -20.59 -7.97
C LEU A 119 7.36 -21.56 -6.90
N ASP A 120 7.63 -21.21 -5.65
CA ASP A 120 7.05 -21.88 -4.51
C ASP A 120 5.71 -21.25 -4.11
N ILE A 121 4.67 -21.57 -4.86
CA ILE A 121 3.32 -21.01 -4.67
C ILE A 121 2.67 -21.53 -3.39
N ASN A 122 3.05 -22.74 -2.98
CA ASN A 122 2.42 -23.44 -1.85
C ASN A 122 3.19 -23.23 -0.53
N HIS A 123 4.50 -22.95 -0.59
CA HIS A 123 5.36 -22.71 0.58
C HIS A 123 5.98 -21.31 0.59
N THR A 124 5.43 -20.33 -0.13
CA THR A 124 5.86 -18.92 -0.03
C THR A 124 5.94 -18.45 1.42
N GLU A 125 4.93 -18.80 2.22
CA GLU A 125 4.88 -18.45 3.64
C GLU A 125 6.03 -19.08 4.45
N GLN A 126 6.60 -20.20 3.98
CA GLN A 126 7.69 -20.92 4.62
C GLN A 126 9.06 -20.31 4.32
N ALA A 127 9.21 -19.68 3.16
CA ALA A 127 10.43 -18.97 2.81
C ALA A 127 10.46 -17.52 3.35
N VAL A 128 9.31 -16.87 3.51
CA VAL A 128 9.22 -15.54 4.16
C VAL A 128 9.34 -15.65 5.69
N PHE A 129 8.76 -16.70 6.30
CA PHE A 129 8.70 -16.84 7.77
C PHE A 129 9.53 -18.02 8.35
N GLY A 130 10.33 -18.71 7.51
CA GLY A 130 11.21 -19.82 7.91
C GLY A 130 10.50 -21.10 8.39
N GLU A 131 11.24 -21.98 9.07
CA GLU A 131 10.75 -23.26 9.62
C GLU A 131 9.57 -23.11 10.62
N LYS A 132 9.31 -21.90 11.12
CA LYS A 132 8.19 -21.56 12.03
C LYS A 132 6.92 -21.09 11.31
N SER A 133 6.86 -21.13 9.99
CA SER A 133 5.69 -20.71 9.19
C SER A 133 4.37 -21.39 9.55
N ASN A 134 4.39 -22.60 10.09
CA ASN A 134 3.18 -23.28 10.57
C ASN A 134 2.64 -22.70 11.90
N ASP A 135 3.43 -21.89 12.63
CA ASP A 135 3.01 -21.23 13.85
C ASP A 135 2.36 -19.87 13.54
N ALA A 136 1.02 -19.87 13.56
CA ALA A 136 0.24 -18.66 13.36
C ALA A 136 0.49 -17.59 14.45
N SER A 137 1.00 -17.96 15.64
CA SER A 137 1.38 -17.00 16.68
C SER A 137 2.64 -16.24 16.28
N TYR A 138 3.69 -16.97 15.92
CA TYR A 138 4.95 -16.39 15.48
C TYR A 138 4.77 -15.44 14.30
N ARG A 139 3.95 -15.81 13.31
CA ARG A 139 3.61 -14.93 12.17
C ARG A 139 2.94 -13.63 12.59
N ARG A 140 1.96 -13.70 13.49
CA ARG A 140 1.27 -12.51 14.00
C ARG A 140 2.21 -11.60 14.78
N GLU A 141 3.11 -12.17 15.57
CA GLU A 141 4.15 -11.41 16.28
C GLU A 141 5.14 -10.76 15.32
N ALA A 142 5.50 -11.46 14.23
CA ALA A 142 6.38 -10.90 13.21
C ALA A 142 5.77 -9.70 12.49
N VAL A 143 4.53 -9.82 12.01
CA VAL A 143 3.82 -8.71 11.35
C VAL A 143 3.66 -7.51 12.26
N VAL A 144 3.37 -7.73 13.54
CA VAL A 144 3.21 -6.62 14.50
C VAL A 144 4.54 -5.94 14.80
N ARG A 145 5.64 -6.70 14.86
CA ARG A 145 6.98 -6.13 15.02
C ARG A 145 7.36 -5.27 13.82
N GLU A 146 7.18 -5.81 12.61
CA GLU A 146 7.41 -5.08 11.36
C GLU A 146 6.56 -3.80 11.30
N LEU A 147 5.28 -3.87 11.71
CA LEU A 147 4.41 -2.70 11.78
C LEU A 147 4.94 -1.63 12.75
N VAL A 148 5.52 -2.02 13.89
CA VAL A 148 6.13 -1.04 14.82
C VAL A 148 7.38 -0.43 14.20
N GLU A 149 8.28 -1.25 13.65
CA GLU A 149 9.54 -0.81 13.05
C GLU A 149 9.29 0.16 11.89
N THR A 150 8.43 -0.22 10.94
CA THR A 150 8.07 0.60 9.78
C THR A 150 7.32 1.87 10.17
N GLU A 151 6.50 1.85 11.21
CA GLU A 151 5.82 3.04 11.73
C GLU A 151 6.80 4.01 12.42
N GLU A 152 7.82 3.51 13.13
CA GLU A 152 8.87 4.37 13.71
C GLU A 152 9.70 5.06 12.64
N GLU A 153 10.07 4.34 11.58
CA GLU A 153 10.79 4.90 10.44
C GLU A 153 9.94 5.94 9.71
N PHE A 154 8.69 5.60 9.40
CA PHE A 154 7.76 6.52 8.74
C PHE A 154 7.52 7.79 9.57
N ALA A 155 7.29 7.66 10.87
CA ALA A 155 7.08 8.80 11.76
C ALA A 155 8.32 9.71 11.80
N LYS A 156 9.52 9.13 11.81
CA LYS A 156 10.80 9.85 11.76
C LYS A 156 10.96 10.61 10.45
N ASP A 157 10.65 10.01 9.31
CA ASP A 157 10.74 10.67 8.00
C ASP A 157 9.75 11.84 7.89
N LEU A 158 8.52 11.67 8.38
CA LEU A 158 7.57 12.76 8.50
C LEU A 158 8.12 13.90 9.37
N GLN A 159 8.76 13.57 10.49
CA GLN A 159 9.33 14.57 11.39
C GLN A 159 10.50 15.32 10.75
N GLN A 160 11.33 14.66 9.93
CA GLN A 160 12.40 15.32 9.19
C GLN A 160 11.86 16.37 8.23
N VAL A 161 10.76 16.09 7.52
CA VAL A 161 10.12 17.09 6.65
C VAL A 161 9.62 18.29 7.46
N VAL A 162 9.01 18.04 8.62
CA VAL A 162 8.57 19.11 9.53
C VAL A 162 9.74 19.95 10.03
N ASP A 163 10.82 19.32 10.45
CA ASP A 163 11.96 20.00 11.05
C ASP A 163 12.80 20.77 10.03
N ASN A 164 13.02 20.17 8.86
CA ASN A 164 13.90 20.74 7.85
C ASN A 164 13.21 21.81 7.01
N TYR A 165 11.90 21.69 6.77
CA TYR A 165 11.18 22.63 5.90
C TYR A 165 10.19 23.50 6.67
N LEU A 166 9.21 22.91 7.37
CA LEU A 166 8.16 23.69 8.03
C LEU A 166 8.74 24.60 9.13
N LYS A 167 9.56 24.06 10.04
CA LYS A 167 10.22 24.88 11.08
C LYS A 167 11.22 25.88 10.49
N TYR A 168 11.90 25.52 9.41
CA TYR A 168 12.81 26.43 8.71
C TYR A 168 12.05 27.63 8.12
N ILE A 169 10.89 27.39 7.49
CA ILE A 169 10.03 28.43 6.93
C ILE A 169 9.43 29.32 8.03
N ASP A 170 9.04 28.73 9.15
CA ASP A 170 8.43 29.44 10.28
C ASP A 170 9.42 30.28 11.10
N ASN A 171 10.72 29.99 11.00
CA ASN A 171 11.75 30.74 11.70
C ASN A 171 11.96 32.12 11.04
N LYS A 172 11.67 33.19 11.79
CA LYS A 172 11.77 34.58 11.33
C LYS A 172 13.19 35.03 11.00
N ASP A 173 14.20 34.36 11.55
CA ASP A 173 15.61 34.69 11.32
C ASP A 173 16.11 34.11 9.98
N ASN A 174 15.36 33.17 9.38
CA ASN A 174 15.72 32.56 8.11
C ASN A 174 15.30 33.44 6.92
N LYS A 175 16.16 33.49 5.90
CA LYS A 175 15.89 34.20 4.65
C LYS A 175 15.02 33.33 3.73
N VAL A 176 13.73 33.31 4.01
CA VAL A 176 12.73 32.58 3.21
C VAL A 176 12.02 33.54 2.26
N PRO A 177 11.99 33.26 0.93
CA PRO A 177 11.24 34.06 -0.03
C PRO A 177 9.79 34.27 0.41
N ARG A 178 9.26 35.47 0.16
CA ARG A 178 7.90 35.82 0.60
C ARG A 178 6.86 34.88 -0.02
N VAL A 179 7.02 34.53 -1.29
CA VAL A 179 6.12 33.62 -2.00
C VAL A 179 6.03 32.25 -1.30
N VAL A 180 7.16 31.69 -0.84
CA VAL A 180 7.18 30.40 -0.13
C VAL A 180 6.47 30.50 1.23
N ARG A 181 6.68 31.61 1.94
CA ARG A 181 6.08 31.82 3.27
C ARG A 181 4.57 32.02 3.19
N ASP A 182 4.11 32.83 2.24
CA ASP A 182 2.70 33.15 2.05
C ASP A 182 1.90 31.93 1.54
N HIS A 183 2.56 31.01 0.83
CA HIS A 183 1.95 29.77 0.29
C HIS A 183 2.35 28.49 1.03
N LYS A 184 2.89 28.59 2.25
CA LYS A 184 3.33 27.43 3.04
C LYS A 184 2.22 26.40 3.22
N ASP A 185 1.01 26.86 3.53
CA ASP A 185 -0.14 25.97 3.78
C ASP A 185 -0.66 25.33 2.50
N ASP A 186 -0.46 25.96 1.33
CA ASP A 186 -0.81 25.38 0.02
C ASP A 186 0.17 24.27 -0.38
N ILE A 187 1.44 24.37 0.04
CA ILE A 187 2.49 23.40 -0.25
C ILE A 187 2.38 22.19 0.69
N PHE A 188 2.26 22.44 2.00
CA PHE A 188 2.32 21.39 3.02
C PHE A 188 0.94 20.89 3.47
N ASN A 189 -0.16 21.58 3.13
CA ASN A 189 -1.51 21.20 3.54
C ASN A 189 -1.59 20.89 5.05
N ASN A 190 -2.19 19.76 5.41
CA ASN A 190 -2.26 19.27 6.79
C ASN A 190 -1.12 18.30 7.16
N PHE A 191 0.01 18.32 6.45
CA PHE A 191 1.13 17.41 6.67
C PHE A 191 1.62 17.41 8.13
N LYS A 192 1.72 18.58 8.77
CA LYS A 192 2.11 18.66 10.19
C LYS A 192 1.13 17.88 11.09
N GLN A 193 -0.16 17.91 10.82
CA GLN A 193 -1.16 17.18 11.61
C GLN A 193 -1.01 15.67 11.43
N ILE A 194 -0.60 15.22 10.24
CA ILE A 194 -0.26 13.82 9.96
C ILE A 194 0.99 13.43 10.74
N ALA A 195 2.06 14.22 10.65
CA ALA A 195 3.30 13.99 11.40
C ALA A 195 3.05 13.91 12.91
N ASP A 196 2.32 14.87 13.48
CA ASP A 196 1.97 14.89 14.90
C ASP A 196 1.16 13.63 15.29
N PHE A 197 0.20 13.21 14.46
CA PHE A 197 -0.61 12.01 14.71
C PHE A 197 0.24 10.72 14.76
N HIS A 198 1.11 10.52 13.77
CA HIS A 198 1.98 9.34 13.70
C HIS A 198 2.99 9.32 14.85
N ASN A 199 3.67 10.44 15.11
CA ASN A 199 4.74 10.55 16.12
C ASN A 199 4.25 10.49 17.57
N THR A 200 2.96 10.69 17.84
CA THR A 200 2.46 10.80 19.23
C THR A 200 1.31 9.84 19.57
N VAL A 201 0.40 9.59 18.64
CA VAL A 201 -0.83 8.83 18.92
C VAL A 201 -0.79 7.44 18.33
N LEU A 202 -0.43 7.32 17.04
CA LEU A 202 -0.46 6.04 16.35
C LEU A 202 0.63 5.11 16.88
N ILE A 203 1.89 5.57 16.91
CA ILE A 203 3.01 4.74 17.35
C ILE A 203 2.82 4.22 18.78
N GLU A 204 2.36 5.07 19.71
CA GLU A 204 2.06 4.67 21.09
C GLU A 204 0.92 3.64 21.16
N GLY A 205 -0.11 3.82 20.32
CA GLY A 205 -1.21 2.87 20.21
C GLY A 205 -0.80 1.50 19.65
N VAL A 206 0.14 1.47 18.71
CA VAL A 206 0.69 0.24 18.11
C VAL A 206 1.62 -0.45 19.12
N LYS A 207 2.54 0.29 19.75
CA LYS A 207 3.45 -0.21 20.80
C LYS A 207 2.70 -0.83 21.98
N TYR A 208 1.60 -0.21 22.42
CA TYR A 208 0.80 -0.71 23.54
C TYR A 208 0.31 -2.17 23.34
N TYR A 209 -0.05 -2.53 22.10
CA TYR A 209 -0.48 -3.90 21.75
C TYR A 209 0.58 -4.73 21.02
N ALA A 210 1.84 -4.29 20.98
CA ALA A 210 2.92 -5.00 20.28
C ALA A 210 3.08 -6.45 20.77
N ASN A 211 3.00 -6.65 22.09
CA ASN A 211 3.08 -7.98 22.72
C ASN A 211 1.74 -8.76 22.68
N ASN A 212 0.68 -8.17 22.13
CA ASN A 212 -0.64 -8.78 22.01
C ASN A 212 -1.23 -8.60 20.60
N PRO A 213 -0.68 -9.28 19.56
CA PRO A 213 -1.08 -9.09 18.17
C PRO A 213 -2.58 -9.15 17.88
N LYS A 214 -3.32 -10.00 18.59
CA LYS A 214 -4.78 -10.16 18.41
C LYS A 214 -5.57 -8.90 18.77
N MET A 215 -4.97 -7.98 19.53
CA MET A 215 -5.62 -6.78 20.06
C MET A 215 -5.28 -5.53 19.26
N ILE A 216 -4.31 -5.59 18.35
CA ILE A 216 -3.85 -4.41 17.61
C ILE A 216 -4.94 -3.73 16.79
N GLY A 217 -5.89 -4.50 16.26
CA GLY A 217 -7.07 -3.99 15.57
C GLY A 217 -7.91 -3.03 16.41
N LYS A 218 -7.90 -3.15 17.75
CA LYS A 218 -8.59 -2.20 18.64
C LYS A 218 -7.97 -0.81 18.60
N THR A 219 -6.66 -0.69 18.40
CA THR A 219 -6.01 0.61 18.21
C THR A 219 -6.56 1.29 16.96
N PHE A 220 -6.58 0.60 15.82
CA PHE A 220 -7.08 1.18 14.58
C PHE A 220 -8.57 1.55 14.63
N LEU A 221 -9.41 0.71 15.23
CA LEU A 221 -10.84 1.02 15.42
C LEU A 221 -11.05 2.26 16.31
N ARG A 222 -10.24 2.41 17.36
CA ARG A 222 -10.30 3.59 18.24
C ARG A 222 -9.84 4.87 17.51
N LEU A 223 -8.87 4.73 16.61
CA LEU A 223 -8.27 5.82 15.85
C LEU A 223 -8.91 6.04 14.48
N GLU A 224 -10.04 5.39 14.16
CA GLU A 224 -10.67 5.44 12.83
C GLU A 224 -10.82 6.87 12.29
N ARG A 225 -11.36 7.78 13.11
CA ARG A 225 -11.54 9.19 12.73
C ARG A 225 -10.23 9.98 12.65
N ASP A 226 -9.19 9.54 13.35
CA ASP A 226 -7.90 10.20 13.29
C ASP A 226 -7.25 10.02 11.91
N PHE A 227 -7.57 8.93 11.20
CA PHE A 227 -7.13 8.67 9.82
C PHE A 227 -7.82 9.58 8.78
N ASP A 228 -8.88 10.32 9.13
CA ASP A 228 -9.49 11.32 8.22
C ASP A 228 -8.48 12.40 7.79
N LYS A 229 -7.39 12.58 8.56
CA LYS A 229 -6.26 13.44 8.19
C LYS A 229 -5.63 13.01 6.86
N HIS A 230 -5.51 11.71 6.60
CA HIS A 230 -4.98 11.19 5.33
C HIS A 230 -5.94 11.41 4.17
N VAL A 231 -7.25 11.25 4.41
CA VAL A 231 -8.27 11.54 3.38
C VAL A 231 -8.19 12.99 2.92
N LYS A 232 -8.03 13.92 3.87
CA LYS A 232 -7.80 15.34 3.56
C LYS A 232 -6.52 15.54 2.74
N TYR A 233 -5.41 14.96 3.19
CA TYR A 233 -4.12 15.14 2.53
C TYR A 233 -4.12 14.60 1.10
N CYS A 234 -4.61 13.38 0.87
CA CYS A 234 -4.67 12.79 -0.46
C CYS A 234 -5.56 13.58 -1.44
N ARG A 235 -6.61 14.24 -0.94
CA ARG A 235 -7.44 15.12 -1.77
C ARG A 235 -6.69 16.38 -2.21
N ASP A 236 -5.93 16.99 -1.30
CA ASP A 236 -5.30 18.29 -1.52
C ASP A 236 -3.87 18.17 -2.12
N ALA A 237 -3.23 17.00 -2.01
CA ALA A 237 -1.86 16.76 -2.48
C ALA A 237 -1.63 16.97 -3.99
N PRO A 238 -2.52 16.56 -4.92
CA PRO A 238 -2.33 16.83 -6.34
C PRO A 238 -2.26 18.33 -6.67
N VAL A 239 -3.06 19.14 -5.98
CA VAL A 239 -3.08 20.59 -6.15
C VAL A 239 -1.76 21.20 -5.64
N ALA A 240 -1.26 20.74 -4.49
CA ALA A 240 0.04 21.16 -3.98
C ALA A 240 1.19 20.79 -4.94
N GLN A 241 1.15 19.59 -5.53
CA GLN A 241 2.15 19.16 -6.52
C GLN A 241 2.12 20.01 -7.80
N GLU A 242 0.92 20.30 -8.33
CA GLU A 242 0.76 21.19 -9.49
C GLU A 242 1.24 22.61 -9.19
N PHE A 243 0.94 23.11 -7.98
CA PHE A 243 1.40 24.42 -7.53
C PHE A 243 2.92 24.49 -7.42
N LEU A 244 3.57 23.47 -6.86
CA LEU A 244 5.03 23.36 -6.82
C LEU A 244 5.65 23.30 -8.22
N ALA A 245 5.04 22.55 -9.14
CA ALA A 245 5.56 22.39 -10.50
C ALA A 245 5.43 23.67 -11.34
N SER A 246 4.41 24.49 -11.09
CA SER A 246 4.09 25.68 -11.89
C SER A 246 4.77 26.96 -11.39
N ASN A 247 5.37 26.95 -10.19
CA ASN A 247 6.01 28.12 -9.60
C ASN A 247 7.53 27.89 -9.46
N ASP A 248 8.30 28.39 -10.42
CA ASP A 248 9.76 28.21 -10.47
C ASP A 248 10.46 28.70 -9.19
N GLU A 249 10.11 29.89 -8.66
CA GLU A 249 10.73 30.43 -7.44
C GLU A 249 10.49 29.55 -6.21
N ILE A 250 9.31 28.92 -6.11
CA ILE A 250 9.00 28.00 -5.01
C ILE A 250 9.76 26.69 -5.21
N ARG A 251 9.74 26.13 -6.41
CA ARG A 251 10.45 24.89 -6.73
C ARG A 251 11.95 25.02 -6.48
N ASP A 252 12.55 26.13 -6.92
CA ASP A 252 13.99 26.40 -6.78
C ASP A 252 14.40 26.60 -5.31
N PHE A 253 13.47 26.91 -4.41
CA PHE A 253 13.74 26.96 -2.97
C PHE A 253 13.84 25.56 -2.35
N PHE A 254 13.14 24.55 -2.89
CA PHE A 254 13.11 23.19 -2.34
C PHE A 254 14.05 22.20 -3.05
N MET A 255 14.65 22.58 -4.19
CA MET A 255 15.65 21.82 -4.96
C MET A 255 17.07 22.18 -4.54
#